data_AF-A0A853KAS4-F1
#
_entry.id   AF-A0A853KAS4-F1
#
_cell.length_a   1.000
_cell.length_b   1.000
_cell.length_c   1.000
_cell.angle_alpha   90.00
_cell.angle_beta   90.00
_cell.angle_gamma   90.00
#
_symmetry.space_group_name_H-M   'P 1'
#
loop_
_entity.id
_entity.type
_entity.pdbx_description
1 polymer ?
#
loop_
_entity_poly.entity_id
_entity_poly.type
_entity_poly.pdbx_seq_one_letter_code
_entity_poly.pdbx_strand_id
1 'polypeptide(L)'
;MEVIHTPHELMERIEKLDKEHSVCQVFIPGKGQVTIVFQANDVDTIASEVQADPQLGELIHSSRNAYQRGDVMTTSELLTSLSSKDFAQ
;
A
#
# COMPACT_ATOMS: atom_id res chain seq x y z
N MET A 1 -11.50 29.46 -8.91
CA MET A 1 -11.87 28.33 -8.04
C MET A 1 -13.19 27.80 -8.53
N GLU A 2 -13.23 26.51 -8.89
CA GLU A 2 -14.38 25.87 -9.53
C GLU A 2 -15.42 25.47 -8.47
N VAL A 3 -16.70 25.66 -8.76
CA VAL A 3 -17.79 25.32 -7.84
C VAL A 3 -18.41 24.01 -8.30
N ILE A 4 -18.43 23.02 -7.40
CA ILE A 4 -18.92 21.66 -7.67
C ILE A 4 -20.29 21.51 -7.05
N HIS A 5 -21.29 21.27 -7.89
CA HIS A 5 -22.68 21.14 -7.49
C HIS A 5 -23.13 19.67 -7.41
N THR A 6 -22.46 18.77 -8.13
CA THR A 6 -22.84 17.36 -8.20
C THR A 6 -21.68 16.42 -7.87
N PRO A 7 -21.97 15.20 -7.38
CA PRO A 7 -20.94 14.18 -7.20
C PRO A 7 -20.24 13.79 -8.51
N HIS A 8 -20.94 13.85 -9.65
CA HIS A 8 -20.36 13.54 -10.95
C HIS A 8 -19.26 14.52 -11.34
N GLU A 9 -19.51 15.83 -11.18
CA GLU A 9 -18.51 16.88 -11.40
C GLU A 9 -17.28 16.70 -10.49
N LEU A 10 -17.50 16.26 -9.24
CA LEU A 10 -16.40 15.94 -8.32
C LEU A 10 -15.54 14.78 -8.84
N MET A 11 -16.17 13.70 -9.28
CA MET A 11 -15.48 12.51 -9.79
C MET A 11 -14.70 12.81 -11.07
N GLU A 12 -15.28 13.55 -12.02
CA GLU A 12 -14.56 14.01 -13.21
C GLU A 12 -13.30 14.81 -12.85
N ARG A 13 -13.33 15.56 -11.73
CA ARG A 13 -12.17 16.32 -11.28
C ARG A 13 -11.10 15.44 -10.66
N ILE A 14 -11.50 14.42 -9.90
CA ILE A 14 -10.60 13.43 -9.30
C ILE A 14 -9.91 12.61 -10.40
N GLU A 15 -10.64 12.18 -11.44
CA GLU A 15 -10.10 11.40 -12.55
C GLU A 15 -9.05 12.14 -13.38
N LYS A 16 -9.11 13.47 -13.40
CA LYS A 16 -8.14 14.33 -14.09
C LYS A 16 -6.87 14.59 -13.28
N LEU A 17 -6.78 14.08 -12.04
CA LEU A 17 -5.57 14.24 -11.24
C LEU A 17 -4.53 13.20 -11.64
N ASP A 18 -3.30 13.66 -11.82
CA ASP A 18 -2.14 12.82 -12.13
C ASP A 18 -0.89 13.36 -11.41
N LYS A 19 0.28 12.81 -11.73
CA LYS A 19 1.55 13.23 -11.13
C LYS A 19 1.92 14.68 -11.47
N GLU A 20 1.54 15.19 -12.63
CA GLU A 20 1.83 16.55 -13.10
C GLU A 20 0.79 17.57 -12.57
N HIS A 21 -0.44 17.11 -12.35
CA HIS A 21 -1.59 17.88 -11.90
C HIS A 21 -2.08 17.35 -10.54
N SER A 22 -1.17 17.27 -9.58
CA SER A 22 -1.40 16.55 -8.33
C SER A 22 -2.23 17.31 -7.29
N VAL A 23 -2.57 18.58 -7.53
CA VAL A 23 -3.35 19.39 -6.59
C VAL A 23 -4.48 20.10 -7.32
N CYS A 24 -5.69 19.98 -6.78
CA CYS A 24 -6.85 20.74 -7.23
C CYS A 24 -7.61 21.34 -6.03
N GLN A 25 -8.13 22.56 -6.20
CA GLN A 25 -9.00 23.21 -5.22
C GLN A 25 -10.39 23.42 -5.81
N VAL A 26 -11.40 22.93 -5.09
CA VAL A 26 -12.82 23.06 -5.46
C VAL A 26 -13.61 23.68 -4.30
N PHE A 27 -14.72 24.33 -4.63
CA PHE A 27 -15.69 24.79 -3.63
C PHE A 27 -16.96 23.97 -3.73
N ILE A 28 -17.37 23.39 -2.62
CA ILE A 28 -18.60 22.58 -2.54
C ILE A 28 -19.61 23.36 -1.68
N PRO A 29 -20.77 23.74 -2.24
CA PRO A 29 -21.82 24.41 -1.48
C PRO A 29 -22.19 23.63 -0.22
N GLY A 30 -22.18 24.31 0.93
CA GLY A 30 -22.46 23.70 2.25
C GLY A 30 -21.30 22.92 2.87
N LYS A 31 -20.17 22.75 2.17
CA LYS A 31 -18.93 22.14 2.71
C LYS A 31 -17.74 23.10 2.71
N GLY A 32 -17.77 24.14 1.86
CA GLY A 32 -16.72 25.13 1.75
C GLY A 32 -15.63 24.74 0.75
N GLN A 33 -14.45 25.32 0.92
CA GLN A 33 -13.30 25.05 0.05
C GLN A 33 -12.63 23.72 0.44
N VAL A 34 -12.42 22.86 -0.56
CA VAL A 34 -11.78 21.56 -0.41
C VAL A 34 -10.55 21.52 -1.32
N THR A 35 -9.43 21.06 -0.78
CA THR A 35 -8.21 20.79 -1.56
C THR A 35 -8.07 19.28 -1.71
N ILE A 36 -7.99 18.81 -2.95
CA ILE A 36 -7.80 17.42 -3.32
C ILE A 36 -6.35 17.26 -3.78
N VAL A 37 -5.65 16.29 -3.20
CA VAL A 37 -4.25 16.01 -3.51
C VAL A 37 -4.14 14.58 -4.01
N PHE A 38 -3.59 14.40 -5.20
CA PHE A 38 -3.21 13.11 -5.74
C PHE A 38 -1.93 12.64 -5.07
N GLN A 39 -2.08 11.62 -4.24
CA GLN A 39 -0.95 10.86 -3.74
C GLN A 39 -0.83 9.64 -4.64
N ALA A 40 0.01 9.74 -5.66
CA ALA A 40 0.55 8.54 -6.27
C ALA A 40 1.21 7.76 -5.14
N ASN A 41 0.68 6.58 -4.83
CA ASN A 41 1.49 5.60 -4.13
C ASN A 41 2.62 5.25 -5.11
N ASP A 42 3.72 6.00 -5.05
CA ASP A 42 5.06 5.51 -5.41
C ASP A 42 5.50 4.46 -4.37
N VAL A 43 4.56 3.61 -3.95
CA VAL A 43 4.86 2.48 -3.10
C VAL A 43 5.30 1.43 -4.09
N ASP A 44 6.60 1.15 -4.09
CA ASP A 44 7.17 0.01 -4.78
C ASP A 44 6.21 -1.17 -4.59
N THR A 45 5.60 -1.62 -5.69
CA THR A 45 4.68 -2.75 -5.58
C THR A 45 5.49 -3.94 -5.11
N ILE A 46 4.88 -4.93 -4.44
CA ILE A 46 5.58 -6.19 -4.13
C ILE A 46 6.23 -6.78 -5.39
N ALA A 47 5.62 -6.58 -6.58
CA ALA A 47 6.21 -6.98 -7.84
C ALA A 47 7.47 -6.17 -8.21
N SER A 48 7.47 -4.86 -7.99
CA SER A 48 8.63 -3.98 -8.16
C SER A 48 9.75 -4.31 -7.18
N GLU A 49 9.41 -4.59 -5.91
CA GLU A 49 10.37 -5.01 -4.88
C GLU A 49 10.98 -6.37 -5.18
N VAL A 50 10.19 -7.34 -5.64
CA VAL A 50 10.69 -8.67 -6.06
C VAL A 50 11.56 -8.59 -7.31
N GLN A 51 11.28 -7.64 -8.22
CA GLN A 51 12.16 -7.39 -9.36
C GLN A 51 13.50 -6.78 -8.94
N ALA A 52 13.49 -5.92 -7.91
CA ALA A 52 14.69 -5.31 -7.36
C ALA A 52 15.52 -6.28 -6.49
N ASP A 53 14.85 -7.21 -5.79
CA ASP A 53 15.46 -8.24 -4.94
C ASP A 53 14.95 -9.65 -5.30
N PRO A 54 15.71 -10.41 -6.13
CA PRO A 54 15.36 -11.78 -6.47
C PRO A 54 15.30 -12.74 -5.27
N GLN A 55 16.07 -12.48 -4.20
CA GLN A 55 16.05 -13.32 -2.99
C GLN A 55 14.72 -13.18 -2.25
N LEU A 56 14.17 -11.96 -2.21
CA LEU A 56 12.82 -11.73 -1.69
C LEU A 56 11.77 -12.54 -2.46
N GLY A 57 11.91 -12.63 -3.79
CA GLY A 57 11.06 -13.47 -4.64
C GLY A 57 11.11 -14.95 -4.25
N GLU A 58 12.32 -15.50 -4.02
CA GLU A 58 12.50 -16.88 -3.59
C GLU A 58 11.93 -17.14 -2.18
N LEU A 59 12.10 -16.19 -1.25
CA LEU A 59 11.53 -16.28 0.10
C LEU A 59 9.99 -16.29 0.07
N ILE A 60 9.37 -15.43 -0.74
CA ILE A 60 7.91 -15.42 -0.91
C ILE A 60 7.43 -16.74 -1.52
N HIS A 61 8.12 -17.25 -2.54
CA HIS A 61 7.75 -18.51 -3.19
C HIS A 61 7.87 -19.71 -2.24
N SER A 62 9.00 -19.81 -1.54
CA SER A 62 9.25 -20.88 -0.57
C SER A 62 8.26 -20.84 0.60
N SER A 63 7.95 -19.66 1.14
CA SER A 63 6.93 -19.47 2.17
C SER A 63 5.55 -19.96 1.71
N ARG A 64 5.15 -19.64 0.47
CA ARG A 64 3.87 -20.12 -0.09
C ARG A 64 3.83 -21.64 -0.22
N ASN A 65 4.93 -22.26 -0.67
CA ASN A 65 5.03 -23.71 -0.79
C ASN A 65 4.98 -24.39 0.59
N ALA A 66 5.67 -23.83 1.59
CA ALA A 66 5.62 -24.32 2.97
C ALA A 66 4.18 -24.29 3.52
N TYR A 67 3.47 -23.18 3.33
CA TYR A 67 2.06 -23.06 3.73
C TYR A 67 1.17 -24.11 3.07
N GLN A 68 1.33 -24.35 1.75
CA GLN A 68 0.56 -25.37 1.02
C GLN A 68 0.82 -26.80 1.50
N ARG A 69 2.03 -27.09 1.97
CA ARG A 69 2.40 -28.39 2.54
C ARG A 69 1.96 -28.57 4.00
N GLY A 70 1.46 -27.50 4.64
CA GLY A 70 1.14 -27.48 6.06
C GLY A 70 2.37 -27.30 6.95
N ASP A 71 3.51 -26.89 6.37
CA ASP A 71 4.75 -26.53 7.09
C ASP A 71 4.56 -25.14 7.74
N VAL A 72 3.61 -25.04 8.67
CA VAL A 72 3.25 -23.81 9.37
C VAL A 72 3.67 -23.89 10.83
N MET A 73 4.00 -22.74 11.40
CA MET A 73 4.35 -22.60 12.81
C MET A 73 3.44 -21.53 13.41
N THR A 74 2.80 -21.85 14.52
CA THR A 74 2.02 -20.87 15.28
C THR A 74 2.94 -19.91 16.02
N THR A 75 2.41 -18.73 16.37
CA THR A 75 3.16 -17.76 17.18
C THR A 75 3.62 -18.36 18.51
N SER A 76 2.80 -19.21 19.13
CA SER A 76 3.17 -19.89 20.39
C SER A 76 4.34 -20.84 20.20
N GLU A 77 4.31 -21.67 19.15
CA GLU A 77 5.41 -22.59 18.82
C GLU A 77 6.70 -21.81 18.54
N LEU A 78 6.60 -20.71 17.77
CA LEU A 78 7.74 -19.84 17.48
C LEU A 78 8.38 -19.32 18.77
N LEU A 79 7.57 -18.74 19.67
CA LEU A 79 8.06 -18.21 20.94
C LEU A 79 8.71 -19.29 21.82
N THR A 80 8.21 -20.52 21.78
CA THR A 80 8.83 -21.64 22.53
C THR A 80 10.10 -22.17 21.89
N SER A 81 10.27 -22.02 20.57
CA SER A 81 11.46 -22.46 19.85
C SER A 81 12.67 -21.54 20.06
N LEU A 82 12.40 -20.28 20.39
CA LEU A 82 13.42 -19.26 20.60
C LEU A 82 14.00 -19.38 22.02
N SER A 83 15.32 -19.32 22.12
CA SER A 83 16.06 -19.35 23.39
C SER A 83 16.91 -18.08 23.55
N SER A 84 17.33 -17.80 24.78
CA SER A 84 18.22 -16.66 25.07
C SER A 84 19.57 -16.73 24.34
N LYS A 85 19.99 -17.91 23.88
CA LYS A 85 21.21 -18.09 23.09
C LYS A 85 21.06 -17.59 21.65
N ASP A 86 19.85 -17.59 21.11
CA ASP A 86 19.58 -17.13 19.74
C ASP A 86 19.66 -15.60 19.59
N PHE A 87 19.72 -14.89 20.73
CA PHE A 87 19.84 -13.43 20.80
C PHE A 87 21.18 -12.98 21.41
N ALA A 88 22.07 -13.90 21.76
CA ALA A 88 23.39 -13.56 22.25
C ALA A 88 24.26 -13.12 21.07
N GLN A 89 24.51 -11.80 20.98
CA GLN A 89 25.44 -11.19 20.03
C GLN A 89 26.89 -11.34 20.46
#